data_AF-A0AAU8NI37-F1
#
_entry.id   AF-A0AAU8NI37-F1
#
_cell.length_a   1.000
_cell.length_b   1.000
_cell.length_c   1.000
_cell.angle_alpha   90.00
_cell.angle_beta   90.00
_cell.angle_gamma   90.00
#
_symmetry.space_group_name_H-M   'P 1'
#
loop_
_entity.id
_entity.type
_entity.pdbx_description
1 polymer ?
#
loop_
_entity_poly.entity_id
_entity_poly.type
_entity_poly.pdbx_seq_one_letter_code
_entity_poly.pdbx_strand_id
1 'polypeptide(L)'
;MQILQQPKALHRCAPGRKLDEPAVDKTGPYASLLSHYQVGECSLELVGGFEVWARQSWYRTQIEQVLAPYAYEAQVDSYRLRLMPLGHELLFNLLRGREDRYVPISLRIRQEPELHQPVMAAMSQHNIWTSRFRSEVEELVGFTWSEEIREDR
;
A
#
# COMPACT_ATOMS: atom_id res chain seq x y z
N MET A 1 11.72 -10.81 13.36
CA MET A 1 12.79 -11.36 12.49
C MET A 1 12.28 -11.99 11.17
N GLN A 2 10.98 -12.32 11.04
CA GLN A 2 10.38 -12.92 9.83
C GLN A 2 10.18 -11.95 8.66
N ILE A 3 9.95 -10.66 8.92
CA ILE A 3 9.57 -9.65 7.90
C ILE A 3 10.68 -9.39 6.86
N LEU A 4 11.94 -9.70 7.18
CA LEU A 4 13.08 -9.53 6.26
C LEU A 4 13.42 -10.81 5.45
N GLN A 5 12.77 -11.95 5.72
CA GLN A 5 13.10 -13.21 5.05
C GLN A 5 12.42 -13.37 3.68
N GLN A 6 11.17 -12.92 3.55
CA GLN A 6 10.42 -13.06 2.30
C GLN A 6 10.99 -12.25 1.14
N PRO A 7 11.39 -10.96 1.31
CA PRO A 7 11.99 -10.21 0.21
C PRO A 7 13.32 -10.80 -0.25
N LYS A 8 14.12 -11.37 0.68
CA LYS A 8 15.37 -12.06 0.33
C LYS A 8 15.13 -13.34 -0.46
N ALA A 9 14.04 -14.06 -0.19
CA ALA A 9 13.65 -15.22 -0.97
C ALA A 9 13.18 -14.82 -2.38
N LEU A 10 12.36 -13.78 -2.49
CA LEU A 10 11.93 -13.23 -3.78
C LEU A 10 13.12 -12.72 -4.59
N HIS A 11 14.09 -12.03 -3.97
CA HIS A 11 15.31 -11.60 -4.62
C HIS A 11 16.12 -12.76 -5.23
N ARG A 12 16.18 -13.92 -4.56
CA ARG A 12 16.87 -15.11 -5.11
C ARG A 12 16.22 -15.65 -6.37
N CYS A 13 14.89 -15.50 -6.49
CA CYS A 13 14.10 -16.01 -7.62
C CYS A 13 13.68 -14.91 -8.60
N ALA A 14 14.20 -13.69 -8.46
CA ALA A 14 13.76 -12.54 -9.25
C ALA A 14 14.10 -12.72 -10.74
N PRO A 15 13.21 -12.29 -11.65
CA PRO A 15 13.45 -12.42 -13.08
C PRO A 15 14.52 -11.44 -13.56
N GLY A 16 15.19 -11.78 -14.65
CA GLY A 16 16.12 -10.89 -15.34
C GLY A 16 17.46 -10.69 -14.62
N ARG A 17 18.12 -9.57 -14.93
CA ARG A 17 19.43 -9.22 -14.35
C ARG A 17 19.23 -8.41 -13.07
N LYS A 18 19.82 -8.88 -11.99
CA LYS A 18 19.91 -8.17 -10.71
C LYS A 18 20.86 -6.98 -10.84
N LEU A 19 20.41 -5.80 -10.42
CA LEU A 19 21.21 -4.57 -10.48
C LEU A 19 21.89 -4.27 -9.15
N ASP A 20 21.30 -4.72 -8.04
CA ASP A 20 21.83 -4.57 -6.69
C ASP A 20 21.34 -5.71 -5.75
N GLU A 21 21.84 -5.70 -4.52
CA GLU A 21 21.41 -6.56 -3.43
C GLU A 21 20.33 -5.86 -2.57
N PRO A 22 19.42 -6.61 -1.92
CA PRO A 22 18.40 -6.03 -1.05
C PRO A 22 19.01 -5.16 0.05
N ALA A 23 18.71 -3.86 -0.01
CA ALA A 23 19.24 -2.87 0.92
C ALA A 23 18.10 -2.07 1.57
N VAL A 24 18.29 -1.69 2.83
CA VAL A 24 17.33 -0.82 3.51
C VAL A 24 17.49 0.58 2.95
N ASP A 25 16.44 1.10 2.33
CA ASP A 25 16.34 2.49 1.92
C ASP A 25 15.51 3.28 2.94
N LYS A 26 16.05 4.40 3.38
CA LYS A 26 15.37 5.35 4.28
C LYS A 26 15.53 6.74 3.73
N THR A 27 14.44 7.30 3.25
CA THR A 27 14.40 8.63 2.64
C THR A 27 13.29 9.43 3.28
N GLY A 28 13.64 10.46 4.07
CA GLY A 28 12.64 11.30 4.74
C GLY A 28 11.62 10.48 5.57
N PRO A 29 10.31 10.54 5.26
CA PRO A 29 9.28 9.80 5.97
C PRO A 29 9.17 8.31 5.58
N TYR A 30 9.96 7.83 4.61
CA TYR A 30 9.84 6.49 4.03
C TYR A 30 10.93 5.55 4.54
N ALA A 31 10.56 4.29 4.76
CA ALA A 31 11.51 3.20 4.98
C ALA A 31 11.05 1.93 4.26
N SER A 32 11.98 1.25 3.59
CA SER A 32 11.70 -0.04 2.96
C SER A 32 12.97 -0.85 2.71
N LEU A 33 12.82 -2.11 2.31
CA LEU A 33 13.89 -2.92 1.77
C LEU A 33 13.72 -2.96 0.25
N LEU A 34 14.66 -2.40 -0.50
CA LEU A 34 14.61 -2.27 -1.95
C LEU A 34 15.66 -3.15 -2.64
N SER A 35 15.32 -3.61 -3.84
CA SER A 35 16.27 -4.16 -4.80
C SER A 35 15.72 -3.99 -6.23
N HIS A 36 16.60 -3.90 -7.20
CA HIS A 36 16.26 -3.54 -8.58
C HIS A 36 16.70 -4.61 -9.58
N TYR A 37 15.92 -4.74 -10.64
CA TYR A 37 16.10 -5.75 -11.68
C TYR A 37 15.82 -5.17 -13.05
N GLN A 38 16.50 -5.69 -14.06
CA GLN A 38 16.26 -5.39 -15.46
C GLN A 38 15.74 -6.63 -16.18
N VAL A 39 14.52 -6.58 -16.69
CA VAL A 39 13.89 -7.65 -17.49
C VAL A 39 13.65 -7.11 -18.90
N GLY A 40 14.52 -7.48 -19.85
CA GLY A 40 14.52 -6.84 -21.17
C GLY A 40 14.74 -5.34 -21.03
N GLU A 41 13.83 -4.53 -21.55
CA GLU A 41 13.85 -3.06 -21.42
C GLU A 41 13.11 -2.54 -20.17
N CYS A 42 12.43 -3.42 -19.43
CA CYS A 42 11.68 -3.06 -18.24
C CYS A 42 12.54 -3.03 -16.97
N SER A 43 12.45 -1.94 -16.23
CA SER A 43 12.96 -1.84 -14.86
C SER A 43 11.91 -2.36 -13.87
N LEU A 44 12.33 -3.24 -12.96
CA LEU A 44 11.51 -3.76 -11.87
C LEU A 44 12.14 -3.41 -10.53
N GLU A 45 11.30 -3.06 -9.57
CA GLU A 45 11.67 -2.78 -8.19
C GLU A 45 10.94 -3.77 -7.25
N LEU A 46 11.68 -4.44 -6.37
CA LEU A 46 11.12 -5.23 -5.29
C LEU A 46 11.13 -4.40 -4.02
N VAL A 47 9.94 -4.08 -3.52
CA VAL A 47 9.74 -3.32 -2.27
C VAL A 47 9.27 -4.27 -1.17
N GLY A 48 10.04 -4.37 -0.10
CA GLY A 48 9.72 -5.17 1.08
C GLY A 48 9.54 -4.33 2.33
N GLY A 49 8.54 -4.65 3.15
CA GLY A 49 8.36 -4.05 4.48
C GLY A 49 8.22 -2.52 4.44
N PHE A 50 7.46 -2.01 3.48
CA PHE A 50 7.33 -0.58 3.24
C PHE A 50 6.56 0.12 4.36
N GLU A 51 7.10 1.25 4.82
CA GLU A 51 6.56 2.08 5.89
C GLU A 51 6.61 3.57 5.53
N VAL A 52 5.59 4.33 5.93
CA VAL A 52 5.49 5.79 5.79
C VAL A 52 5.10 6.40 7.12
N TRP A 53 5.91 7.35 7.60
CA TRP A 53 5.57 8.22 8.72
C TRP A 53 5.36 9.65 8.23
N ALA A 54 4.11 10.06 8.04
CA ALA A 54 3.78 11.39 7.55
C ALA A 54 2.48 11.88 8.18
N ARG A 55 2.36 13.21 8.34
CA ARG A 55 1.12 13.84 8.85
C ARG A 55 0.66 13.25 10.20
N GLN A 56 1.65 12.95 11.05
CA GLN A 56 1.46 12.31 12.37
C GLN A 56 0.73 10.96 12.31
N SER A 57 0.70 10.33 11.13
CA SER A 57 0.13 9.01 10.89
C SER A 57 1.23 8.05 10.49
N TRP A 58 1.06 6.77 10.80
CA TRP A 58 1.99 5.70 10.47
C TRP A 58 1.29 4.64 9.66
N TYR A 59 1.79 4.43 8.45
CA TYR A 59 1.32 3.41 7.54
C TYR A 59 2.41 2.38 7.28
N ARG A 60 2.07 1.10 7.43
CA ARG A 60 2.92 -0.05 7.10
C ARG A 60 2.15 -0.99 6.18
N THR A 61 2.78 -1.40 5.08
CA THR A 61 2.21 -2.43 4.21
C THR A 61 2.21 -3.79 4.92
N GLN A 62 1.04 -4.43 4.96
CA GLN A 62 0.88 -5.80 5.44
C GLN A 62 0.26 -6.62 4.31
N ILE A 63 1.11 -7.28 3.52
CA ILE A 63 0.68 -7.94 2.28
C ILE A 63 -0.27 -9.10 2.58
N GLU A 64 0.19 -10.13 3.30
CA GLU A 64 -0.58 -11.37 3.48
C GLU A 64 -1.86 -11.17 4.30
N GLN A 65 -1.77 -10.41 5.39
CA GLN A 65 -2.85 -10.27 6.36
C GLN A 65 -3.89 -9.22 5.95
N VAL A 66 -3.48 -8.17 5.22
CA VAL A 66 -4.36 -7.00 4.96
C VAL A 66 -4.59 -6.75 3.49
N LEU A 67 -3.56 -6.76 2.62
CA LEU A 67 -3.75 -6.33 1.22
C LEU A 67 -4.11 -7.47 0.26
N ALA A 68 -3.44 -8.62 0.37
CA ALA A 68 -3.61 -9.77 -0.51
C ALA A 68 -5.04 -10.35 -0.53
N PRO A 69 -5.80 -10.41 0.60
CA PRO A 69 -7.18 -10.88 0.58
C PRO A 69 -8.14 -10.02 -0.25
N TYR A 70 -7.79 -8.75 -0.47
CA TYR A 70 -8.60 -7.79 -1.24
C TYR A 70 -7.95 -7.39 -2.56
N ALA A 71 -6.90 -8.09 -2.98
CA ALA A 71 -6.19 -7.78 -4.21
C ALA A 71 -7.11 -8.02 -5.42
N TYR A 72 -7.14 -7.04 -6.32
CA TYR A 72 -7.81 -7.20 -7.61
C TYR A 72 -6.98 -8.13 -8.49
N GLU A 73 -7.59 -9.18 -9.05
CA GLU A 73 -6.94 -10.08 -9.99
C GLU A 73 -7.17 -9.61 -11.42
N ALA A 74 -6.11 -9.14 -12.07
CA ALA A 74 -6.10 -8.79 -13.48
C ALA A 74 -5.58 -9.96 -14.32
N GLN A 75 -6.24 -10.24 -15.45
CA GLN A 75 -5.74 -11.17 -16.45
C GLN A 75 -5.02 -10.38 -17.56
N VAL A 76 -3.77 -10.74 -17.83
CA VAL A 76 -2.98 -10.21 -18.96
C VAL A 76 -2.47 -11.41 -19.75
N ASP A 77 -3.00 -11.61 -20.96
CA ASP A 77 -2.78 -12.81 -21.77
C ASP A 77 -3.05 -14.10 -20.97
N SER A 78 -2.03 -14.93 -20.72
CA SER A 78 -2.11 -16.15 -19.91
C SER A 78 -1.73 -15.95 -18.44
N TYR A 79 -1.35 -14.72 -18.03
CA TYR A 79 -0.89 -14.41 -16.69
C TYR A 79 -1.98 -13.78 -15.83
N ARG A 80 -2.00 -14.18 -14.56
CA ARG A 80 -2.82 -13.57 -13.51
C ARG A 80 -1.95 -12.70 -12.62
N LEU A 81 -2.35 -11.45 -12.46
CA LEU A 81 -1.65 -10.45 -11.66
C LEU A 81 -2.55 -9.99 -10.53
N ARG A 82 -2.02 -10.01 -9.31
CA ARG A 82 -2.68 -9.39 -8.16
C ARG A 82 -2.20 -7.95 -8.03
N LEU A 83 -3.13 -7.01 -8.17
CA LEU A 83 -2.86 -5.59 -8.05
C LEU A 83 -3.09 -5.12 -6.62
N MET A 84 -2.41 -4.03 -6.25
CA MET A 84 -2.69 -3.37 -4.97
C MET A 84 -4.14 -2.84 -4.96
N PRO A 85 -4.87 -3.00 -3.85
CA PRO A 85 -6.21 -2.44 -3.74
C PRO A 85 -6.20 -0.91 -3.87
N LEU A 86 -7.20 -0.32 -4.54
CA LEU A 86 -7.28 1.14 -4.69
C LEU A 86 -7.29 1.90 -3.37
N GLY A 87 -7.86 1.31 -2.31
CA GLY A 87 -7.78 1.88 -0.96
C GLY A 87 -6.33 2.08 -0.50
N HIS A 88 -5.44 1.13 -0.75
CA HIS A 88 -4.02 1.28 -0.44
C HIS A 88 -3.41 2.45 -1.22
N GLU A 89 -3.65 2.48 -2.53
CA GLU A 89 -3.13 3.54 -3.41
C GLU A 89 -3.63 4.93 -3.00
N LEU A 90 -4.89 5.05 -2.56
CA LEU A 90 -5.45 6.29 -2.04
C LEU A 90 -4.69 6.77 -0.81
N LEU A 91 -4.64 5.96 0.26
CA LEU A 91 -4.03 6.34 1.54
C LEU A 91 -2.54 6.65 1.35
N PHE A 92 -1.86 5.84 0.54
CA PHE A 92 -0.45 6.02 0.24
C PHE A 92 -0.17 7.34 -0.48
N ASN A 93 -0.92 7.65 -1.55
CA ASN A 93 -0.71 8.90 -2.29
C ASN A 93 -1.16 10.13 -1.50
N LEU A 94 -2.17 10.01 -0.63
CA LEU A 94 -2.60 11.09 0.26
C LEU A 94 -1.53 11.44 1.31
N LEU A 95 -0.89 10.43 1.91
CA LEU A 95 0.24 10.66 2.83
C LEU A 95 1.39 11.41 2.15
N ARG A 96 1.56 11.24 0.84
CA ARG A 96 2.63 11.84 0.03
C ARG A 96 2.26 13.20 -0.57
N GLY A 97 1.03 13.68 -0.36
CA GLY A 97 0.55 14.92 -0.96
C GLY A 97 0.47 14.88 -2.49
N ARG A 98 0.29 13.69 -3.09
CA ARG A 98 0.22 13.50 -4.54
C ARG A 98 -1.22 13.62 -5.03
N GLU A 99 -1.76 14.83 -5.02
CA GLU A 99 -3.14 15.14 -5.42
C GLU A 99 -3.46 14.66 -6.84
N ASP A 100 -2.49 14.78 -7.75
CA ASP A 100 -2.54 14.26 -9.12
C ASP A 100 -2.88 12.75 -9.19
N ARG A 101 -2.59 12.01 -8.11
CA ARG A 101 -2.82 10.58 -7.99
C ARG A 101 -4.02 10.24 -7.13
N TYR A 102 -4.15 10.82 -5.94
CA TYR A 102 -5.18 10.39 -4.99
C TYR A 102 -6.58 10.89 -5.35
N VAL A 103 -6.74 12.03 -6.05
CA VAL A 103 -8.06 12.55 -6.43
C VAL A 103 -8.76 11.65 -7.45
N PRO A 104 -8.13 11.22 -8.57
CA PRO A 104 -8.76 10.27 -9.48
C PRO A 104 -9.14 8.94 -8.80
N ILE A 105 -8.31 8.46 -7.86
CA ILE A 105 -8.57 7.22 -7.12
C ILE A 105 -9.80 7.39 -6.23
N SER A 106 -9.92 8.51 -5.50
CA SER A 106 -11.07 8.74 -4.61
C SER A 106 -12.39 8.81 -5.39
N LEU A 107 -12.38 9.43 -6.57
CA LEU A 107 -13.54 9.46 -7.47
C LEU A 107 -13.93 8.05 -7.94
N ARG A 108 -12.96 7.19 -8.24
CA ARG A 108 -13.23 5.79 -8.62
C ARG A 108 -13.79 4.98 -7.46
N ILE A 109 -13.27 5.20 -6.25
CA ILE A 109 -13.75 4.54 -5.02
C ILE A 109 -15.20 4.91 -4.74
N ARG A 110 -15.59 6.18 -4.89
CA ARG A 110 -16.96 6.66 -4.70
C ARG A 110 -17.99 5.99 -5.60
N GLN A 111 -17.58 5.49 -6.76
CA GLN A 111 -18.51 4.82 -7.68
C GLN A 111 -18.94 3.45 -7.14
N GLU A 112 -18.09 2.78 -6.36
CA GLU A 112 -18.31 1.42 -5.86
C GLU A 112 -17.78 1.29 -4.42
N PRO A 113 -18.31 2.07 -3.45
CA PRO A 113 -17.77 2.17 -2.10
C PRO A 113 -17.72 0.82 -1.37
N GLU A 114 -18.75 -0.01 -1.59
CA GLU A 114 -18.91 -1.35 -1.02
C GLU A 114 -17.73 -2.28 -1.34
N LEU A 115 -17.06 -2.09 -2.49
CA LEU A 115 -15.91 -2.90 -2.89
C LEU A 115 -14.61 -2.48 -2.19
N HIS A 116 -14.56 -1.26 -1.66
CA HIS A 116 -13.34 -0.65 -1.14
C HIS A 116 -13.37 -0.49 0.38
N GLN A 117 -14.55 -0.34 0.97
CA GLN A 117 -14.71 -0.16 2.41
C GLN A 117 -14.07 -1.30 3.23
N PRO A 118 -14.18 -2.59 2.88
CA PRO A 118 -13.59 -3.67 3.68
C PRO A 118 -12.06 -3.58 3.81
N VAL A 119 -11.34 -3.33 2.71
CA VAL A 119 -9.87 -3.20 2.77
C VAL A 119 -9.45 -1.93 3.50
N MET A 120 -10.21 -0.85 3.34
CA MET A 120 -9.93 0.40 4.05
C MET A 120 -10.14 0.25 5.56
N ALA A 121 -11.21 -0.42 5.99
CA ALA A 121 -11.45 -0.74 7.40
C ALA A 121 -10.33 -1.62 7.98
N ALA A 122 -9.92 -2.66 7.26
CA ALA A 122 -8.79 -3.49 7.68
C ALA A 122 -7.50 -2.65 7.82
N MET A 123 -7.15 -1.82 6.82
CA MET A 123 -6.00 -0.93 6.93
C MET A 123 -6.13 0.07 8.08
N SER A 124 -7.33 0.52 8.43
CA SER A 124 -7.55 1.40 9.58
C SER A 124 -7.23 0.73 10.91
N GLN A 125 -7.47 -0.58 11.05
CA GLN A 125 -7.23 -1.33 12.28
C GLN A 125 -5.76 -1.69 12.48
N HIS A 126 -5.00 -1.80 11.39
CA HIS A 126 -3.61 -2.23 11.40
C HIS A 126 -2.57 -1.09 11.34
N ASN A 127 -3.01 0.17 11.33
CA ASN A 127 -2.17 1.35 11.17
C ASN A 127 -2.61 2.49 12.10
N ILE A 128 -1.74 3.49 12.26
CA ILE A 128 -2.02 4.64 13.14
C ILE A 128 -2.42 5.83 12.27
N TRP A 129 -3.60 6.37 12.52
CA TRP A 129 -4.16 7.49 11.76
C TRP A 129 -4.67 8.56 12.71
N THR A 130 -4.29 9.81 12.47
CA THR A 130 -4.88 10.94 13.19
C THR A 130 -6.34 11.14 12.81
N SER A 131 -7.13 11.75 13.70
CA SER A 131 -8.51 12.16 13.41
C SER A 131 -8.59 13.04 12.16
N ARG A 132 -7.68 14.01 12.03
CA ARG A 132 -7.59 14.87 10.84
C ARG A 132 -7.40 14.08 9.55
N PHE A 133 -6.48 13.13 9.53
CA PHE A 133 -6.24 12.30 8.34
C PHE A 133 -7.45 11.43 8.02
N ARG A 134 -8.11 10.87 9.05
CA ARG A 134 -9.34 10.09 8.87
C ARG A 134 -10.45 10.93 8.22
N SER A 135 -10.75 12.11 8.75
CA SER A 135 -11.80 12.98 8.23
C SER A 135 -11.55 13.39 6.78
N GLU A 136 -10.31 13.67 6.40
CA GLU A 136 -9.96 13.99 5.00
C GLU A 136 -10.14 12.79 4.07
N VAL A 137 -9.80 11.57 4.51
CA VAL A 137 -10.08 10.36 3.73
C VAL A 137 -11.59 10.17 3.56
N GLU A 138 -12.37 10.37 4.63
CA GLU A 138 -13.85 10.27 4.59
C GLU A 138 -14.45 11.31 3.65
N GLU A 139 -13.97 12.55 3.70
CA GLU A 139 -14.33 13.60 2.76
C GLU A 139 -14.02 13.19 1.33
N LEU A 140 -12.88 12.54 1.08
CA LEU A 140 -12.46 12.09 -0.25
C LEU A 140 -13.28 10.91 -0.78
N VAL A 141 -13.65 9.94 0.06
CA VAL A 141 -14.33 8.70 -0.38
C VAL A 141 -15.84 8.71 -0.20
N GLY A 142 -16.38 9.64 0.60
CA GLY A 142 -17.82 9.79 0.83
C GLY A 142 -18.41 8.76 1.79
N PHE A 143 -17.60 8.05 2.58
CA PHE A 143 -18.04 7.10 3.59
C PHE A 143 -17.06 6.99 4.76
N THR A 144 -17.54 6.53 5.91
CA THR A 144 -16.71 6.20 7.07
C THR A 144 -15.93 4.91 6.83
N TRP A 145 -14.60 5.00 6.92
CA TRP A 145 -13.69 3.90 6.61
C TRP A 145 -13.02 3.29 7.85
N SER A 146 -13.38 3.77 9.03
CA SER A 146 -12.88 3.26 10.30
C SER A 146 -13.97 3.24 11.35
N GLU A 147 -14.04 2.17 12.15
CA GLU A 147 -14.81 2.22 13.38
C GLU A 147 -14.11 3.16 14.36
N GLU A 148 -14.84 4.10 14.95
CA GLU A 148 -14.36 4.80 16.14
C GLU A 148 -14.06 3.73 17.19
N ILE A 149 -12.81 3.64 17.64
CA ILE A 149 -12.55 3.04 18.94
C ILE A 149 -13.31 3.94 19.91
N ARG A 150 -14.48 3.46 20.37
CA ARG A 150 -15.09 4.02 21.57
C ARG A 150 -14.07 3.83 22.67
N GLU A 151 -13.36 4.90 23.03
CA GLU A 151 -12.72 4.97 24.34
C GLU A 151 -13.85 4.86 25.35
N ASP A 152 -14.10 3.65 25.83
CA ASP A 152 -14.80 3.45 27.09
C ASP A 152 -13.92 4.09 28.16
N ARG A 153 -14.29 5.33 28.48
CA ARG A 153 -14.06 6.15 29.69
C ARG A 153 -12.95 5.72 30.65
#